data_AF-A0AAQ3NUP9-F1
#
_entry.id   AF-A0AAQ3NUP9-F1
#
_cell.length_a   1.000
_cell.length_b   1.000
_cell.length_c   1.000
_cell.angle_alpha   90.00
_cell.angle_beta   90.00
_cell.angle_gamma   90.00
#
_symmetry.space_group_name_H-M   'P 1'
#
loop_
_entity.id
_entity.type
_entity.pdbx_description
1 polymer ?
#
loop_
_entity_poly.entity_id
_entity_poly.type
_entity_poly.pdbx_seq_one_letter_code
_entity_poly.pdbx_strand_id
1 'polypeptide(L)'
;MEERGLVEQWLEVEGHNYTPPIYNLIKMYFATELNGEPIDPKAIKENEEKLEKVLDIYEKRLSETKYLAGDFFSLADLNHLQFTSYLVNEMERGFMVRERKNVSRWWDDISSRPSWKKILQSYKNVYDVLKEMKGIAS
;
A
#
# COMPACT_ATOMS: atom_id res chain seq x y z
N MET A 1 -3.52 15.17 23.17
CA MET A 1 -3.91 13.80 23.56
C MET A 1 -4.82 13.18 22.53
N GLU A 2 -5.81 13.93 22.01
CA GLU A 2 -6.74 13.46 20.97
C GLU A 2 -6.04 13.06 19.66
N GLU A 3 -5.14 13.89 19.13
CA GLU A 3 -4.39 13.57 17.89
C GLU A 3 -3.54 12.30 18.01
N ARG A 4 -2.88 12.10 19.16
CA ARG A 4 -2.09 10.88 19.41
C ARG A 4 -2.98 9.65 19.46
N GLY A 5 -4.14 9.73 20.11
CA GLY A 5 -5.10 8.62 20.17
C GLY A 5 -5.62 8.24 18.79
N LEU A 6 -5.87 9.23 17.92
CA LEU A 6 -6.26 8.98 16.53
C LEU A 6 -5.14 8.32 15.72
N VAL A 7 -3.89 8.76 15.89
CA VAL A 7 -2.74 8.12 15.24
C VAL A 7 -2.60 6.67 15.68
N GLU A 8 -2.66 6.40 16.99
CA GLU A 8 -2.59 5.04 17.53
C GLU A 8 -3.75 4.18 17.01
N GLN A 9 -4.98 4.71 16.97
CA GLN A 9 -6.13 4.00 16.41
C GLN A 9 -5.91 3.62 14.94
N TRP A 10 -5.43 4.54 14.09
CA TRP A 10 -5.25 4.26 12.67
C TRP A 10 -4.04 3.36 12.39
N LEU A 11 -3.05 3.33 13.28
CA LEU A 11 -2.00 2.30 13.26
C LEU A 11 -2.56 0.91 13.55
N GLU A 12 -3.44 0.78 14.54
CA GLU A 12 -4.10 -0.49 14.82
C GLU A 12 -4.99 -0.95 13.66
N VAL A 13 -5.70 -0.01 13.00
CA VAL A 13 -6.48 -0.29 11.79
C VAL A 13 -5.57 -0.79 10.66
N GLU A 14 -4.45 -0.11 10.43
CA GLU A 14 -3.45 -0.50 9.43
C GLU A 14 -2.92 -1.91 9.69
N GLY A 15 -2.39 -2.16 10.89
CA GLY A 15 -1.76 -3.43 11.24
C GLY A 15 -2.72 -4.63 11.22
N HIS A 16 -3.99 -4.44 11.60
CA HIS A 16 -4.95 -5.55 11.71
C HIS A 16 -5.86 -5.74 10.50
N ASN A 17 -6.07 -4.70 9.68
CA ASN A 17 -7.04 -4.77 8.58
C ASN A 17 -6.40 -4.52 7.22
N TYR A 18 -5.45 -3.59 7.11
CA TYR A 18 -4.82 -3.25 5.84
C TYR A 18 -3.64 -4.18 5.51
N THR A 19 -2.71 -4.33 6.45
CA THR A 19 -1.46 -5.08 6.23
C THR A 19 -1.69 -6.56 5.94
N PRO A 20 -2.56 -7.31 6.63
CA PRO A 20 -2.70 -8.74 6.37
C PRO A 20 -3.09 -9.09 4.91
N PRO A 21 -4.14 -8.50 4.30
CA PRO A 21 -4.49 -8.82 2.92
C PRO A 21 -3.46 -8.33 1.89
N ILE A 22 -2.93 -7.12 2.03
CA ILE A 22 -1.93 -6.60 1.07
C ILE A 22 -0.60 -7.38 1.16
N TYR A 23 -0.17 -7.75 2.36
CA TYR A 23 1.03 -8.55 2.55
C TYR A 23 0.90 -9.93 1.91
N ASN A 24 -0.27 -10.58 2.02
CA ASN A 24 -0.53 -11.83 1.33
C ASN A 24 -0.48 -11.67 -0.20
N LEU A 25 -1.07 -10.61 -0.75
CA LEU A 25 -0.98 -10.32 -2.19
C LEU A 25 0.46 -10.12 -2.65
N ILE A 26 1.27 -9.40 -1.87
CA ILE A 26 2.68 -9.17 -2.16
C ILE A 26 3.47 -10.49 -2.10
N LYS A 27 3.27 -11.31 -1.06
CA LYS A 27 3.91 -12.63 -0.96
C LYS A 27 3.57 -13.52 -2.15
N MET A 28 2.30 -13.53 -2.54
CA MET A 28 1.83 -14.25 -3.72
C MET A 28 2.54 -13.72 -4.97
N TYR A 29 2.54 -12.41 -5.20
CA TYR A 29 3.25 -11.81 -6.33
C TYR A 29 4.72 -12.25 -6.40
N PHE A 30 5.46 -12.21 -5.29
CA PHE A 30 6.85 -12.69 -5.28
C PHE A 30 6.99 -14.18 -5.53
N ALA A 31 6.09 -15.03 -5.01
CA ALA A 31 6.12 -16.47 -5.26
C ALA A 31 5.95 -16.77 -6.76
N THR A 32 5.05 -16.06 -7.45
CA THR A 32 4.91 -16.17 -8.92
C THR A 32 6.13 -15.64 -9.66
N GLU A 33 6.56 -14.41 -9.37
CA GLU A 33 7.55 -13.70 -10.19
C GLU A 33 8.99 -14.18 -9.96
N LEU A 34 9.33 -14.64 -8.76
CA LEU A 34 10.67 -15.12 -8.43
C LEU A 34 10.82 -16.63 -8.55
N ASN A 35 9.79 -17.38 -8.14
CA ASN A 35 9.91 -18.83 -7.97
C ASN A 35 9.10 -19.61 -9.03
N GLY A 36 8.27 -18.95 -9.85
CA GLY A 36 7.39 -19.61 -10.81
C GLY A 36 6.33 -20.49 -10.13
N GLU A 37 6.02 -20.23 -8.86
CA GLU A 37 5.09 -21.04 -8.09
C GLU A 37 3.65 -20.77 -8.55
N PRO A 38 2.83 -21.82 -8.75
CA PRO A 38 1.42 -21.66 -9.04
C PRO A 38 0.69 -21.12 -7.81
N ILE A 39 -0.21 -20.16 -8.03
CA ILE A 39 -1.00 -19.54 -6.96
C ILE A 39 -2.47 -19.81 -7.19
N ASP A 40 -3.18 -20.12 -6.12
CA ASP A 40 -4.63 -20.28 -6.14
C ASP A 40 -5.30 -18.94 -6.47
N PRO A 41 -5.98 -18.80 -7.63
CA PRO A 41 -6.69 -17.58 -8.00
C PRO A 41 -7.76 -17.19 -6.98
N LYS A 42 -8.30 -18.15 -6.23
CA LYS A 42 -9.26 -17.88 -5.16
C LYS A 42 -8.61 -17.13 -4.00
N ALA A 43 -7.39 -17.48 -3.62
CA ALA A 43 -6.65 -16.80 -2.56
C ALA A 43 -6.32 -15.35 -2.92
N ILE A 44 -6.01 -15.09 -4.21
CA ILE A 44 -5.85 -13.73 -4.72
C ILE A 44 -7.14 -12.94 -4.53
N LYS A 45 -8.25 -13.45 -5.08
CA LYS A 45 -9.57 -12.79 -5.01
C LYS A 45 -10.01 -12.53 -3.57
N GLU A 46 -9.82 -13.49 -2.66
CA GLU A 46 -10.19 -13.34 -1.24
C GLU A 46 -9.41 -12.22 -0.55
N ASN A 47 -8.12 -12.03 -0.86
CA ASN A 47 -7.33 -10.94 -0.28
C ASN A 47 -7.65 -9.60 -0.96
N GLU A 48 -7.93 -9.60 -2.26
CA GLU A 48 -8.40 -8.43 -2.99
C GLU A 48 -9.71 -7.89 -2.42
N GLU A 49 -10.72 -8.74 -2.21
CA GLU A 49 -12.00 -8.37 -1.62
C GLU A 49 -11.87 -7.85 -0.17
N LYS A 50 -10.94 -8.41 0.61
CA LYS A 50 -10.64 -7.92 1.96
C LYS A 50 -10.02 -6.53 1.92
N LEU A 51 -9.02 -6.33 1.04
CA LEU A 51 -8.35 -5.05 0.89
C LEU A 51 -9.29 -3.97 0.36
N GLU A 52 -10.15 -4.30 -0.59
CA GLU A 52 -11.21 -3.44 -1.12
C GLU A 52 -12.11 -2.89 0.00
N LYS A 53 -12.63 -3.76 0.88
CA LYS A 53 -13.47 -3.32 2.01
C LYS A 53 -12.76 -2.35 2.94
N VAL A 54 -11.46 -2.54 3.17
CA VAL A 54 -10.66 -1.63 4.00
C VAL A 54 -10.46 -0.30 3.27
N LEU A 55 -10.17 -0.35 1.98
CA LEU A 55 -10.01 0.85 1.15
C LEU A 55 -11.31 1.65 1.02
N ASP A 56 -12.48 1.02 1.08
CA ASP A 56 -13.77 1.72 1.11
C ASP A 56 -13.98 2.50 2.43
N ILE A 57 -13.53 1.93 3.55
CA ILE A 57 -13.51 2.64 4.84
C ILE A 57 -12.54 3.83 4.77
N TYR A 58 -11.39 3.64 4.12
CA TYR A 58 -10.40 4.70 3.93
C TYR A 58 -10.95 5.80 3.02
N GLU A 59 -11.65 5.45 1.95
CA GLU A 59 -12.27 6.40 1.04
C GLU A 59 -13.26 7.31 1.79
N LYS A 60 -14.10 6.73 2.66
CA LYS A 60 -14.98 7.51 3.52
C LYS A 60 -14.19 8.39 4.49
N ARG A 61 -13.21 7.83 5.21
CA ARG A 61 -12.39 8.58 6.17
C ARG A 61 -11.70 9.78 5.50
N LEU A 62 -11.05 9.55 4.36
CA LEU A 62 -10.26 10.54 3.64
C LEU A 62 -11.11 11.55 2.86
N SER A 63 -12.44 11.34 2.81
CA SER A 63 -13.41 12.35 2.39
C SER A 63 -13.68 13.40 3.48
N GLU A 64 -13.44 13.05 4.74
CA GLU A 64 -13.66 13.91 5.90
C GLU A 64 -12.37 14.59 6.37
N THR A 65 -11.22 13.93 6.22
CA THR A 65 -9.91 14.43 6.68
C THR A 65 -8.83 14.32 5.62
N LYS A 66 -7.80 15.17 5.69
CA LYS A 66 -6.72 15.14 4.70
C LYS A 66 -5.90 13.83 4.74
N TYR A 67 -5.64 13.31 5.93
CA TYR A 67 -4.89 12.09 6.24
C TYR A 67 -5.69 11.17 7.16
N LEU A 68 -5.21 9.96 7.43
CA LEU A 68 -5.97 8.98 8.21
C LEU A 68 -6.26 9.47 9.64
N ALA A 69 -5.26 10.05 10.31
CA ALA A 69 -5.40 10.52 11.68
C ALA A 69 -5.97 11.95 11.81
N GLY A 70 -6.26 12.65 10.72
CA GLY A 70 -6.72 14.04 10.74
C GLY A 70 -6.11 14.87 9.61
N ASP A 71 -5.83 16.15 9.85
CA ASP A 71 -5.32 17.06 8.82
C ASP A 71 -3.78 17.20 8.79
N PHE A 72 -3.08 16.34 9.53
CA PHE A 72 -1.63 16.25 9.56
C PHE A 72 -1.12 14.87 9.12
N PHE A 73 0.00 14.84 8.41
CA PHE A 73 0.68 13.61 8.04
C PHE A 73 1.29 12.96 9.29
N SER A 74 1.06 11.66 9.47
CA SER A 74 1.42 10.95 10.69
C SER A 74 2.06 9.59 10.43
N LEU A 75 2.46 8.90 11.51
CA LEU A 75 2.94 7.52 11.41
C LEU A 75 1.88 6.58 10.83
N ALA A 76 0.60 6.87 11.08
CA ALA A 76 -0.50 6.10 10.51
C ALA A 76 -0.54 6.17 8.97
N ASP A 77 -0.02 7.22 8.33
CA ASP A 77 0.05 7.32 6.86
C ASP A 77 1.39 6.79 6.32
N LEU A 78 2.47 7.01 7.08
CA LEU A 78 3.82 6.55 6.75
C LEU A 78 3.89 5.03 6.59
N ASN A 79 3.21 4.28 7.46
CA ASN A 79 3.24 2.81 7.45
C ASN A 79 2.68 2.19 6.15
N HIS A 80 1.81 2.88 5.42
CA HIS A 80 1.24 2.37 4.17
C HIS A 80 2.20 2.44 2.98
N LEU A 81 3.23 3.30 3.03
CA LEU A 81 4.05 3.64 1.86
C LEU A 81 4.70 2.42 1.19
N GLN A 82 5.29 1.53 1.98
CA GLN A 82 6.05 0.40 1.46
C GLN A 82 5.16 -0.59 0.69
N PHE A 83 4.06 -1.05 1.29
CA PHE A 83 3.21 -2.07 0.67
C PHE A 83 2.30 -1.51 -0.43
N THR A 84 1.79 -0.30 -0.24
CA THR A 84 0.96 0.36 -1.27
C THR A 84 1.79 0.65 -2.53
N SER A 85 3.08 0.94 -2.39
CA SER A 85 3.97 1.12 -3.55
C SER A 85 4.06 -0.14 -4.43
N TYR A 86 4.10 -1.35 -3.86
CA TYR A 86 4.11 -2.59 -4.66
C TYR A 86 2.80 -2.74 -5.41
N LEU A 87 1.69 -2.58 -4.68
CA LEU A 87 0.35 -2.72 -5.22
C LEU A 87 0.11 -1.77 -6.41
N VAL A 88 0.53 -0.51 -6.27
CA VAL A 88 0.30 0.53 -7.27
C VAL A 88 1.25 0.44 -8.45
N ASN A 89 2.53 0.15 -8.21
CA ASN A 89 3.56 0.30 -9.23
C ASN A 89 3.97 -1.02 -9.93
N GLU A 90 3.73 -2.19 -9.34
CA GLU A 90 4.33 -3.45 -9.83
C GLU A 90 3.36 -4.63 -10.01
N MET A 91 2.27 -4.65 -9.23
CA MET A 91 1.38 -5.82 -9.14
C MET A 91 0.17 -5.75 -10.08
N GLU A 92 0.15 -4.77 -11.00
CA GLU A 92 -1.01 -4.46 -11.87
C GLU A 92 -2.33 -4.25 -11.10
N ARG A 93 -2.22 -3.86 -9.83
CA ARG A 93 -3.35 -3.68 -8.89
C ARG A 93 -3.57 -2.23 -8.48
N GLY A 94 -2.95 -1.29 -9.20
CA GLY A 94 -3.09 0.14 -8.94
C GLY A 94 -4.54 0.62 -8.97
N PHE A 95 -5.42 -0.02 -9.75
CA PHE A 95 -6.85 0.31 -9.81
C PHE A 95 -7.52 0.33 -8.43
N MET A 96 -7.11 -0.55 -7.50
CA MET A 96 -7.65 -0.60 -6.15
C MET A 96 -7.47 0.73 -5.38
N VAL A 97 -6.37 1.44 -5.64
CA VAL A 97 -6.12 2.77 -5.08
C VAL A 97 -6.69 3.86 -5.98
N ARG A 98 -6.50 3.73 -7.30
CA ARG A 98 -6.76 4.78 -8.29
C ARG A 98 -8.23 5.02 -8.58
N GLU A 99 -9.10 4.03 -8.40
CA GLU A 99 -10.55 4.16 -8.61
C GLU A 99 -11.29 4.82 -7.43
N ARG A 100 -10.59 5.00 -6.30
CA ARG A 100 -11.11 5.64 -5.08
C ARG A 100 -10.57 7.07 -5.01
N LYS A 101 -11.43 8.07 -5.18
CA LYS A 101 -11.02 9.48 -5.35
C LYS A 101 -10.15 9.98 -4.19
N ASN A 102 -10.60 9.80 -2.96
CA ASN A 102 -9.92 10.34 -1.78
C ASN A 102 -8.70 9.50 -1.40
N VAL A 103 -8.76 8.18 -1.57
CA VAL A 103 -7.59 7.29 -1.41
C VAL A 103 -6.52 7.64 -2.45
N SER A 104 -6.87 7.82 -3.72
CA SER A 104 -5.91 8.21 -4.76
C SER A 104 -5.25 9.55 -4.45
N ARG A 105 -6.03 10.56 -4.04
CA ARG A 105 -5.51 11.87 -3.59
C ARG A 105 -4.51 11.70 -2.45
N TRP A 106 -4.90 10.95 -1.42
CA TRP A 106 -4.05 10.69 -0.26
C TRP A 106 -2.76 9.98 -0.66
N TRP A 107 -2.85 8.94 -1.50
CA TRP A 107 -1.70 8.22 -2.01
C TRP A 107 -0.73 9.13 -2.76
N ASP A 108 -1.23 9.99 -3.65
CA ASP A 108 -0.39 10.95 -4.39
C ASP A 108 0.33 11.91 -3.45
N ASP A 109 -0.34 12.41 -2.40
CA ASP A 109 0.29 13.27 -1.39
C ASP A 109 1.41 12.51 -0.66
N ILE A 110 1.10 11.37 -0.02
CA ILE A 110 2.07 10.68 0.83
C ILE A 110 3.25 10.08 0.05
N SER A 111 3.01 9.57 -1.16
CA SER A 111 4.04 8.96 -2.00
C SER A 111 4.89 10.00 -2.73
N SER A 112 4.44 11.26 -2.84
CA SER A 112 5.23 12.33 -3.46
C SER A 112 6.29 12.93 -2.51
N ARG A 113 6.25 12.59 -1.21
CA ARG A 113 7.09 13.22 -0.18
C ARG A 113 8.58 13.01 -0.44
N PRO A 114 9.43 14.04 -0.29
CA PRO A 114 10.87 13.93 -0.55
C PRO A 114 11.58 12.84 0.27
N SER A 115 11.18 12.65 1.53
CA SER A 115 11.74 11.60 2.38
C SER A 115 11.49 10.21 1.80
N TRP A 116 10.30 9.95 1.28
CA TRP A 116 9.95 8.69 0.63
C TRP A 116 10.69 8.50 -0.69
N LYS A 117 10.70 9.52 -1.55
CA LYS A 117 11.47 9.50 -2.80
C LYS A 117 12.95 9.21 -2.58
N LYS A 118 13.53 9.76 -1.51
CA LYS A 118 14.91 9.46 -1.12
C LYS A 118 15.07 7.97 -0.79
N ILE A 119 14.16 7.34 -0.05
CA ILE A 119 14.22 5.90 0.23
C ILE A 119 14.21 5.08 -1.06
N LEU A 120 13.33 5.41 -2.01
CA LEU A 120 13.27 4.74 -3.31
C LEU A 120 14.57 4.88 -4.13
N GLN A 121 15.30 5.99 -3.97
CA GLN A 121 16.59 6.22 -4.65
C GLN A 121 17.78 5.59 -3.90
N SER A 122 17.69 5.43 -2.58
CA SER A 122 18.85 5.10 -1.73
C SER A 122 19.04 3.60 -1.51
N TYR A 123 18.00 2.80 -1.71
CA TYR A 123 18.04 1.37 -1.43
C TYR A 123 17.76 0.59 -2.70
N LYS A 124 18.68 -0.34 -3.00
CA LYS A 124 18.42 -1.45 -3.91
C LYS A 124 17.36 -2.33 -3.25
N ASN A 125 16.11 -1.97 -3.49
CA ASN A 125 14.99 -2.66 -2.88
C ASN A 125 14.72 -3.92 -3.72
N VAL A 126 13.81 -4.77 -3.26
CA VAL A 126 13.48 -6.00 -4.00
C VAL A 126 12.91 -5.68 -5.39
N TYR A 127 12.42 -4.46 -5.64
CA TYR A 127 11.95 -4.01 -6.95
C TYR A 127 13.11 -3.89 -7.94
N ASP A 128 14.21 -3.27 -7.52
CA ASP A 128 15.40 -3.13 -8.36
C ASP A 128 15.97 -4.51 -8.72
N VAL A 129 15.94 -5.44 -7.76
CA VAL A 129 16.32 -6.85 -7.99
C VAL A 129 15.37 -7.53 -8.97
N LEU A 130 14.05 -7.34 -8.83
CA LEU A 130 13.06 -7.90 -9.75
C LEU A 130 13.21 -7.35 -11.18
N LYS A 131 13.42 -6.02 -11.34
CA LYS A 131 13.62 -5.39 -12.65
C LYS A 131 14.88 -5.90 -13.33
N GLU A 132 15.97 -6.03 -12.59
CA GLU A 132 17.21 -6.64 -13.06
C GLU A 132 16.99 -8.10 -13.51
N MET A 133 16.29 -8.91 -12.70
CA MET A 133 15.97 -10.30 -13.05
C MET A 133 15.08 -10.43 -14.28
N LYS A 134 14.12 -9.52 -14.46
CA LYS A 134 13.21 -9.50 -15.61
C LYS A 134 13.81 -8.84 -16.86
N GLY A 135 15.04 -8.31 -16.80
CA GLY A 135 15.68 -7.62 -17.91
C GLY A 135 15.02 -6.31 -18.31
N ILE A 136 14.23 -5.71 -17.41
CA ILE A 136 13.57 -4.42 -17.63
C ILE A 136 14.55 -3.35 -17.11
N ALA A 137 15.20 -2.63 -18.04
CA ALA A 137 16.18 -1.60 -17.71
C ALA A 137 15.59 -0.49 -16.81
N SER A 138 16.42 0.03 -15.90
CA SER A 138 16.09 1.11 -14.97
C SER A 138 16.03 2.49 -15.60
#